data_AF-A0A7I7WQT7-F1
#
_entry.id   AF-A0A7I7WQT7-F1
#
_cell.length_a   1.000
_cell.length_b   1.000
_cell.length_c   1.000
_cell.angle_alpha   90.00
_cell.angle_beta   90.00
_cell.angle_gamma   90.00
#
_symmetry.space_group_name_H-M   'P 1'
#
loop_
_entity.id
_entity.type
_entity.pdbx_description
1 polymer ?
#
loop_
_entity_poly.entity_id
_entity_poly.type
_entity_poly.pdbx_seq_one_letter_code
_entity_poly.pdbx_strand_id
1 'polypeptide(L)'
;MADDAAERERKAETAFAAGVLDNMISREDLMDDEDHLLAQDLLYAEDLAERFTELDTRDLTERAAADRDWTYGHVVVDEAQELSAMDWRVLMRRCPNRSFTVVGDLAQRRSAAGATAWDTMLEPYVPGRWVYRSLSVNYRTPAEIMAVAAALLAEFAPDIRPPDSVRASGVLPWSRQVSDDELANAIQEFVDDEAQREGTSAVIGPPDVPGAVPPSETKGLEFDAVLVVDPDRILAAGPRGAAELYVALTRATQRLGVLHRAALPTALSGLT
;
A
#
# COMPACT_ATOMS: atom_id res chain seq x y z
N MET A 1 23.06 12.22 -46.95
CA MET A 1 23.14 13.29 -45.91
C MET A 1 22.86 12.77 -44.51
N ALA A 2 21.67 12.26 -44.18
CA ALA A 2 21.42 11.63 -42.87
C ALA A 2 22.17 10.28 -42.72
N ASP A 3 22.21 9.49 -43.80
CA ASP A 3 22.91 8.20 -43.85
C ASP A 3 24.45 8.34 -43.69
N ASP A 4 25.04 9.34 -44.35
CA ASP A 4 26.48 9.65 -44.22
C ASP A 4 26.87 10.18 -42.83
N ALA A 5 25.93 10.72 -42.06
CA ALA A 5 26.16 11.20 -40.71
C ALA A 5 26.16 10.03 -39.72
N ALA A 6 25.14 9.16 -39.81
CA ALA A 6 25.05 7.95 -39.01
C ALA A 6 26.24 6.99 -39.27
N GLU A 7 26.68 6.87 -40.53
CA GLU A 7 27.84 6.02 -40.84
C GLU A 7 29.16 6.60 -40.30
N ARG A 8 29.29 7.93 -40.26
CA ARG A 8 30.46 8.60 -39.67
C ARG A 8 30.48 8.47 -38.15
N GLU A 9 29.32 8.58 -37.51
CA GLU A 9 29.16 8.40 -36.06
C GLU A 9 29.51 6.96 -35.65
N ARG A 10 28.96 5.97 -36.34
CA ARG A 10 29.29 4.55 -36.12
C ARG A 10 30.77 4.24 -36.33
N LYS A 11 31.40 4.84 -37.35
CA LYS A 11 32.87 4.71 -37.55
C LYS A 11 33.68 5.35 -36.43
N ALA A 12 33.24 6.49 -35.91
CA ALA A 12 33.89 7.17 -34.80
C ALA A 12 33.78 6.37 -33.50
N GLU A 13 32.61 5.79 -33.22
CA GLU A 13 32.39 4.93 -32.05
C GLU A 13 33.19 3.64 -32.12
N THR A 14 33.22 2.98 -33.29
CA THR A 14 34.04 1.77 -33.50
C THR A 14 35.52 2.07 -33.27
N ALA A 15 36.01 3.21 -33.77
CA ALA A 15 37.40 3.62 -33.57
C ALA A 15 37.70 3.96 -32.10
N PHE A 16 36.75 4.55 -31.37
CA PHE A 16 36.87 4.82 -29.95
C PHE A 16 36.91 3.53 -29.12
N ALA A 17 36.00 2.59 -29.38
CA ALA A 17 35.96 1.28 -28.72
C ALA A 17 37.25 0.47 -28.98
N ALA A 18 37.76 0.49 -30.21
CA ALA A 18 39.05 -0.12 -30.55
C ALA A 18 40.22 0.51 -29.76
N GLY A 19 40.23 1.83 -29.60
CA GLY A 19 41.25 2.53 -28.81
C GLY A 19 41.18 2.25 -27.31
N VAL A 20 39.99 2.01 -26.76
CA VAL A 20 39.81 1.61 -25.35
C VAL A 20 40.30 0.18 -25.12
N LEU A 21 39.99 -0.75 -26.03
CA LEU A 21 40.50 -2.12 -25.99
C LEU A 21 42.04 -2.15 -26.08
N ASP A 22 42.61 -1.39 -27.00
CA ASP A 22 44.06 -1.26 -27.14
C ASP A 22 44.73 -0.72 -25.86
N ASN A 23 44.08 0.23 -25.17
CA ASN A 23 44.56 0.76 -23.90
C ASN A 23 44.46 -0.24 -22.73
N MET A 24 43.42 -1.08 -22.72
CA MET A 24 43.28 -2.17 -21.74
C MET A 24 44.34 -3.25 -21.97
N ILE A 25 44.57 -3.64 -23.23
CA ILE A 25 45.59 -4.62 -23.62
C ILE A 25 47.00 -4.10 -23.30
N SER A 26 47.29 -2.85 -23.66
CA SER A 26 48.60 -2.21 -23.39
C SER A 26 48.92 -2.04 -21.90
N ARG A 27 47.93 -2.18 -21.01
CA ARG A 27 48.11 -2.12 -19.55
C ARG A 27 48.38 -3.48 -18.90
N GLU A 28 48.15 -4.59 -19.61
CA GLU A 28 48.35 -5.95 -19.09
C GLU A 28 49.76 -6.52 -19.34
N ASP A 29 50.60 -5.86 -20.13
CA ASP A 29 52.00 -6.25 -20.42
C ASP A 29 53.00 -6.15 -19.22
N LEU A 30 52.51 -6.17 -17.98
CA LEU A 30 53.35 -6.09 -16.76
C LEU A 30 53.19 -7.24 -15.76
N MET A 31 52.45 -8.30 -16.08
CA MET A 31 52.44 -9.51 -15.24
C MET A 31 52.63 -10.78 -16.08
N ASP A 32 53.86 -11.28 -16.02
CA ASP A 32 54.32 -12.58 -16.48
C ASP A 32 53.77 -13.66 -15.53
N ASP A 33 52.86 -14.51 -16.01
CA ASP A 33 52.67 -15.89 -15.53
C ASP A 33 51.77 -16.68 -16.51
N GLU A 34 52.24 -17.87 -16.88
CA GLU A 34 51.63 -18.83 -17.80
C GLU A 34 50.22 -19.31 -17.35
N ASP A 35 49.37 -19.59 -18.34
CA ASP A 35 48.09 -20.32 -18.27
C ASP A 35 46.86 -19.63 -17.66
N HIS A 36 46.46 -18.45 -18.16
CA HIS A 36 45.07 -17.98 -18.04
C HIS A 36 44.46 -17.67 -19.41
N LEU A 37 43.27 -18.20 -19.68
CA LEU A 37 42.40 -17.73 -20.76
C LEU A 37 42.19 -16.22 -20.58
N LEU A 38 42.88 -15.42 -21.39
CA LEU A 38 42.76 -13.97 -21.38
C LEU A 38 41.36 -13.60 -21.91
N ALA A 39 40.71 -12.63 -21.27
CA ALA A 39 39.39 -12.13 -21.67
C ALA A 39 39.35 -11.55 -23.11
N GLN A 40 40.52 -11.42 -23.74
CA GLN A 40 40.75 -10.96 -25.11
C GLN A 40 40.28 -11.93 -26.22
N ASP A 41 40.07 -13.22 -25.92
CA ASP A 41 39.67 -14.22 -26.93
C ASP A 41 38.14 -14.35 -27.14
N LEU A 42 37.33 -13.58 -26.40
CA LEU A 42 35.87 -13.69 -26.39
C LEU A 42 35.11 -12.38 -26.63
N LEU A 43 35.81 -11.26 -26.79
CA LEU A 43 35.20 -9.94 -26.91
C LEU A 43 35.78 -9.18 -28.10
N TYR A 44 35.00 -9.06 -29.17
CA TYR A 44 35.33 -8.16 -30.26
C TYR A 44 34.94 -6.72 -29.92
N ALA A 45 35.60 -5.73 -30.53
CA ALA A 45 35.28 -4.31 -30.35
C ALA A 45 33.81 -3.98 -30.71
N GLU A 46 33.23 -4.78 -31.59
CA GLU A 46 31.82 -4.73 -32.00
C GLU A 46 30.89 -5.16 -30.85
N ASP A 47 31.24 -6.21 -30.10
CA ASP A 47 30.46 -6.68 -28.93
C ASP A 47 30.48 -5.67 -27.77
N LEU A 48 31.61 -4.97 -27.59
CA LEU A 48 31.72 -3.90 -26.60
C LEU A 48 30.87 -2.69 -27.01
N ALA A 49 30.87 -2.34 -28.30
CA ALA A 49 30.06 -1.25 -28.85
C ALA A 49 28.56 -1.53 -28.73
N GLU A 50 28.08 -2.75 -29.04
CA GLU A 50 26.67 -3.13 -28.85
C GLU A 50 26.25 -3.00 -27.38
N ARG A 51 27.12 -3.35 -26.44
CA ARG A 51 26.87 -3.20 -24.99
C ARG A 51 26.75 -1.74 -24.54
N PHE A 52 27.33 -0.81 -25.30
CA PHE A 52 27.22 0.64 -25.08
C PHE A 52 26.10 1.31 -25.91
N THR A 53 25.44 0.58 -26.81
CA THR A 53 24.46 1.16 -27.77
C THR A 53 23.05 1.34 -27.19
N GLU A 54 22.74 0.74 -26.03
CA GLU A 54 21.53 1.10 -25.28
C GLU A 54 21.91 1.59 -23.89
N LEU A 55 22.37 2.84 -23.82
CA LEU A 55 22.20 3.62 -22.59
C LEU A 55 20.69 3.83 -22.43
N ASP A 56 20.03 2.84 -21.85
CA ASP A 56 18.68 3.00 -21.35
C ASP A 56 18.70 4.13 -20.32
N THR A 57 18.31 5.33 -20.77
CA THR A 57 18.37 6.58 -20.00
C THR A 57 17.25 6.69 -18.98
N ARG A 58 16.35 5.70 -18.96
CA ARG A 58 15.28 5.58 -17.97
C ARG A 58 15.87 5.42 -16.58
N ASP A 59 15.16 5.96 -15.59
CA ASP A 59 15.55 5.75 -14.20
C ASP A 59 15.36 4.28 -13.79
N LEU A 60 15.86 3.90 -12.61
CA LEU A 60 15.72 2.54 -12.08
C LEU A 60 14.25 2.10 -11.99
N THR A 61 13.36 3.01 -11.63
CA THR A 61 11.92 2.80 -11.46
C THR A 61 11.25 2.45 -12.78
N GLU A 62 11.52 3.23 -13.82
CA GLU A 62 10.99 3.08 -15.18
C GLU A 62 11.49 1.78 -15.81
N ARG A 63 12.76 1.44 -15.60
CA ARG A 63 13.35 0.17 -16.04
C ARG A 63 12.69 -1.01 -15.35
N ALA A 64 12.56 -0.96 -14.02
CA ALA A 64 11.94 -2.01 -13.23
C ALA A 64 10.43 -2.18 -13.53
N ALA A 65 9.72 -1.09 -13.83
CA ALA A 65 8.30 -1.13 -14.16
C ALA A 65 8.04 -1.72 -15.56
N ALA A 66 8.94 -1.47 -16.51
CA ALA A 66 8.84 -1.99 -17.87
C ALA A 66 9.24 -3.47 -17.97
N ASP A 67 10.18 -3.91 -17.15
CA ASP A 67 10.64 -5.29 -17.11
C ASP A 67 9.82 -6.13 -16.13
N ARG A 68 8.95 -6.98 -16.68
CA ARG A 68 8.21 -7.90 -15.82
C ARG A 68 9.16 -8.81 -15.06
N ASP A 69 10.29 -9.23 -15.62
CA ASP A 69 11.23 -10.16 -14.99
C ASP A 69 12.22 -9.53 -14.02
N TRP A 70 12.03 -8.24 -13.73
CA TRP A 70 12.78 -7.52 -12.72
C TRP A 70 12.70 -8.20 -11.35
N THR A 71 13.85 -8.30 -10.69
CA THR A 71 13.96 -8.79 -9.33
C THR A 71 14.30 -7.66 -8.37
N TYR A 72 13.48 -7.48 -7.34
CA TYR A 72 13.69 -6.51 -6.28
C TYR A 72 14.53 -7.10 -5.15
N GLY A 73 15.44 -6.28 -4.62
CA GLY A 73 16.24 -6.62 -3.44
C GLY A 73 15.45 -6.56 -2.13
N HIS A 74 14.33 -5.84 -2.09
CA HIS A 74 13.41 -5.79 -0.95
C HIS A 74 12.01 -5.41 -1.44
N VAL A 75 10.98 -5.96 -0.81
CA VAL A 75 9.59 -5.63 -1.11
C VAL A 75 8.86 -5.22 0.17
N VAL A 76 8.28 -4.03 0.16
CA VAL A 76 7.36 -3.58 1.21
C VAL A 76 5.94 -3.81 0.71
N VAL A 77 5.13 -4.46 1.53
CA VAL A 77 3.71 -4.69 1.26
C VAL A 77 2.92 -4.08 2.40
N ASP A 78 2.23 -2.99 2.12
CA ASP A 78 1.24 -2.43 3.03
C ASP A 78 -0.14 -3.02 2.73
N GLU A 79 -1.01 -3.03 3.73
CA GLU A 79 -2.37 -3.58 3.63
C GLU A 79 -2.40 -5.04 3.13
N ALA A 80 -1.38 -5.79 3.52
CA ALA A 80 -1.06 -7.10 2.95
C ALA A 80 -2.13 -8.17 3.18
N GLN A 81 -3.09 -7.91 4.08
CA GLN A 81 -4.23 -8.78 4.34
C GLN A 81 -5.20 -8.87 3.15
N GLU A 82 -5.15 -7.94 2.19
CA GLU A 82 -6.01 -7.97 1.00
C GLU A 82 -5.49 -8.88 -0.11
N LEU A 83 -4.19 -9.19 -0.08
CA LEU A 83 -3.52 -9.95 -1.13
C LEU A 83 -3.97 -11.40 -1.12
N SER A 84 -4.24 -11.92 -2.30
CA SER A 84 -4.53 -13.33 -2.52
C SER A 84 -3.24 -14.17 -2.49
N ALA A 85 -3.39 -15.49 -2.36
CA ALA A 85 -2.27 -16.42 -2.47
C ALA A 85 -1.52 -16.30 -3.82
N MET A 86 -2.21 -15.90 -4.89
CA MET A 86 -1.60 -15.68 -6.20
C MET A 86 -0.80 -14.38 -6.26
N ASP A 87 -1.26 -13.32 -5.60
CA ASP A 87 -0.49 -12.07 -5.49
C ASP A 87 0.81 -12.32 -4.73
N TRP A 88 0.74 -13.07 -3.62
CA TRP A 88 1.92 -13.53 -2.89
C TRP A 88 2.87 -14.34 -3.77
N ARG A 89 2.35 -15.23 -4.62
CA ARG A 89 3.17 -16.00 -5.57
C ARG A 89 3.91 -15.08 -6.55
N VAL A 90 3.26 -14.02 -7.03
CA VAL A 90 3.88 -13.02 -7.90
C VAL A 90 4.99 -12.29 -7.14
N LEU A 91 4.70 -11.75 -5.95
CA LEU A 91 5.68 -11.00 -5.17
C LEU A 91 6.92 -11.86 -4.81
N MET A 92 6.69 -13.11 -4.40
CA MET A 92 7.77 -14.04 -4.06
C MET A 92 8.65 -14.38 -5.28
N ARG A 93 8.11 -14.37 -6.50
CA ARG A 93 8.92 -14.53 -7.72
C ARG A 93 9.80 -13.31 -7.99
N ARG A 94 9.31 -12.12 -7.68
CA ARG A 94 10.03 -10.85 -7.86
C ARG A 94 11.05 -10.56 -6.77
N CYS A 95 11.05 -11.30 -5.67
CA CYS A 95 12.02 -11.11 -4.58
C CYS A 95 12.68 -12.45 -4.18
N PRO A 96 13.67 -12.95 -4.95
CA PRO A 96 14.32 -14.25 -4.72
C PRO A 96 14.98 -14.38 -3.34
N ASN A 97 15.53 -13.29 -2.81
CA ASN A 97 16.16 -13.26 -1.49
C ASN A 97 15.17 -13.30 -0.32
N ARG A 98 13.85 -13.25 -0.59
CA ARG A 98 12.77 -13.26 0.41
C ARG A 98 12.89 -12.14 1.44
N SER A 99 13.43 -10.99 1.03
CA SER A 99 13.53 -9.80 1.86
C SER A 99 12.23 -9.00 1.77
N PHE A 100 11.38 -9.11 2.79
CA PHE A 100 10.05 -8.49 2.83
C PHE A 100 9.83 -7.69 4.12
N THR A 101 9.12 -6.57 3.99
CA THR A 101 8.44 -5.91 5.11
C THR A 101 6.95 -5.97 4.84
N VAL A 102 6.23 -6.76 5.63
CA VAL A 102 4.79 -6.99 5.46
C VAL A 102 4.05 -6.27 6.58
N VAL A 103 3.16 -5.36 6.22
CA VAL A 103 2.33 -4.57 7.14
C VAL A 103 0.87 -4.82 6.82
N GLY A 104 0.06 -4.97 7.84
CA GLY A 104 -1.38 -5.19 7.68
C GLY A 104 -2.08 -5.59 8.96
N ASP A 105 -3.40 -5.52 8.93
CA ASP A 105 -4.29 -5.89 10.02
C ASP A 105 -5.37 -6.84 9.51
N LEU A 106 -5.36 -8.09 10.01
CA LEU A 106 -6.30 -9.13 9.60
C LEU A 106 -7.76 -8.77 9.96
N ALA A 107 -7.99 -7.93 10.98
CA ALA A 107 -9.31 -7.42 11.34
C ALA A 107 -9.91 -6.52 10.25
N GLN A 108 -9.05 -5.80 9.52
CA GLN A 108 -9.41 -4.83 8.48
C GLN A 108 -9.51 -5.46 7.09
N ARG A 109 -9.40 -6.79 6.97
CA ARG A 109 -9.51 -7.48 5.69
C ARG A 109 -10.93 -7.40 5.13
N ARG A 110 -11.03 -7.05 3.84
CA ARG A 110 -12.29 -7.08 3.09
C ARG A 110 -12.32 -8.15 1.99
N SER A 111 -11.19 -8.37 1.33
CA SER A 111 -11.05 -9.34 0.25
C SER A 111 -11.38 -10.76 0.72
N ALA A 112 -12.28 -11.44 0.01
CA ALA A 112 -12.60 -12.85 0.26
C ALA A 112 -11.39 -13.77 0.03
N ALA A 113 -10.50 -13.39 -0.89
CA ALA A 113 -9.26 -14.11 -1.17
C ALA A 113 -8.08 -13.66 -0.27
N GLY A 114 -8.26 -12.61 0.53
CA GLY A 114 -7.24 -12.05 1.40
C GLY A 114 -6.85 -12.97 2.56
N ALA A 115 -5.76 -12.63 3.25
CA ALA A 115 -5.19 -13.43 4.32
C ALA A 115 -6.16 -13.65 5.50
N THR A 116 -6.40 -14.92 5.85
CA THR A 116 -7.07 -15.27 7.12
C THR A 116 -6.08 -15.35 8.27
N ALA A 117 -4.84 -15.74 7.97
CA ALA A 117 -3.75 -15.87 8.89
C ALA A 117 -2.42 -15.74 8.13
N TRP A 118 -1.43 -15.08 8.72
CA TRP A 118 -0.14 -14.81 8.08
C TRP A 118 0.69 -16.07 7.85
N ASP A 119 0.61 -17.03 8.77
CA ASP A 119 1.27 -18.34 8.66
C ASP A 119 0.85 -19.05 7.36
N THR A 120 -0.44 -19.10 7.08
CA THR A 120 -1.02 -19.76 5.91
C THR A 120 -0.49 -19.17 4.61
N MET A 121 -0.28 -17.84 4.57
CA MET A 121 0.22 -17.15 3.39
C MET A 121 1.74 -17.25 3.22
N LEU A 122 2.50 -17.28 4.31
CA LEU A 122 3.97 -17.18 4.28
C LEU A 122 4.67 -18.54 4.38
N GLU A 123 4.07 -19.54 5.03
CA GLU A 123 4.66 -20.88 5.23
C GLU A 123 5.10 -21.56 3.92
N PRO A 124 4.35 -21.47 2.79
CA PRO A 124 4.79 -22.06 1.52
C PRO A 124 6.09 -21.47 0.96
N TYR A 125 6.51 -20.28 1.42
CA TYR A 125 7.64 -19.55 0.85
C TYR A 125 8.82 -19.41 1.82
N VAL A 126 8.54 -19.25 3.12
CA VAL A 126 9.53 -18.98 4.17
C VAL A 126 9.19 -19.75 5.47
N PRO A 127 9.10 -21.10 5.42
CA PRO A 127 8.65 -21.89 6.57
C PRO A 127 9.59 -21.69 7.76
N GLY A 128 9.02 -21.27 8.89
CA GLY A 128 9.77 -20.99 10.14
C GLY A 128 10.83 -19.87 10.05
N ARG A 129 10.88 -19.10 8.95
CA ARG A 129 11.91 -18.06 8.70
C ARG A 129 11.36 -16.65 8.65
N TRP A 130 10.14 -16.43 9.14
CA TRP A 130 9.52 -15.12 9.23
C TRP A 130 9.29 -14.74 10.70
N VAL A 131 9.17 -13.44 10.95
CA VAL A 131 9.07 -12.88 12.30
C VAL A 131 7.84 -12.00 12.38
N TYR A 132 6.97 -12.28 13.35
CA TYR A 132 5.82 -11.43 13.65
C TYR A 132 6.19 -10.39 14.72
N ARG A 133 5.79 -9.14 14.49
CA ARG A 133 5.90 -8.04 15.46
C ARG A 133 4.60 -7.24 15.41
N SER A 134 3.97 -7.08 16.57
CA SER A 134 2.74 -6.29 16.71
C SER A 134 3.04 -4.87 17.18
N LEU A 135 2.30 -3.90 16.68
CA LEU A 135 2.26 -2.54 17.21
C LEU A 135 0.99 -2.40 18.06
N SER A 136 1.15 -2.31 19.38
CA SER A 136 0.02 -2.25 20.31
C SER A 136 -0.40 -0.83 20.69
N VAL A 137 0.40 0.19 20.34
CA VAL A 137 0.14 1.58 20.73
C VAL A 137 -0.43 2.34 19.54
N ASN A 138 -1.61 2.94 19.73
CA ASN A 138 -2.24 3.81 18.74
C ASN A 138 -2.06 5.28 19.13
N TYR A 139 -1.43 6.04 18.24
CA TYR A 139 -1.23 7.48 18.38
C TYR A 139 -2.06 8.30 17.37
N ARG A 140 -2.76 7.65 16.43
CA ARG A 140 -3.48 8.28 15.32
C ARG A 140 -4.97 8.45 15.59
N THR A 141 -5.63 7.44 16.16
CA THR A 141 -7.05 7.50 16.52
C THR A 141 -7.20 7.81 18.01
N PRO A 142 -7.94 8.87 18.38
CA PRO A 142 -8.22 9.20 19.77
C PRO A 142 -8.89 8.05 20.53
N ALA A 143 -8.65 7.98 21.84
CA ALA A 143 -9.20 6.98 22.73
C ALA A 143 -10.74 6.94 22.72
N GLU A 144 -11.38 8.10 22.56
CA GLU A 144 -12.83 8.24 22.49
C GLU A 144 -13.42 7.52 21.28
N ILE A 145 -12.78 7.66 20.11
CA ILE A 145 -13.18 6.99 18.87
C ILE A 145 -12.83 5.50 18.93
N MET A 146 -11.64 5.17 19.43
CA MET A 146 -11.19 3.78 19.56
C MET A 146 -12.06 2.98 20.52
N ALA A 147 -12.63 3.59 21.57
CA ALA A 147 -13.57 2.91 22.47
C ALA A 147 -14.81 2.37 21.73
N VAL A 148 -15.36 3.15 20.80
CA VAL A 148 -16.50 2.74 19.96
C VAL A 148 -16.07 1.67 18.95
N ALA A 149 -14.93 1.87 18.28
CA ALA A 149 -14.42 0.90 17.32
C ALA A 149 -14.05 -0.44 17.97
N ALA A 150 -13.51 -0.42 19.19
CA ALA A 150 -13.17 -1.61 19.98
C ALA A 150 -14.41 -2.42 20.38
N ALA A 151 -15.53 -1.76 20.70
CA ALA A 151 -16.79 -2.43 20.98
C ALA A 151 -17.29 -3.18 19.74
N LEU A 152 -17.22 -2.57 18.56
CA LEU A 152 -17.54 -3.23 17.29
C LEU A 152 -16.58 -4.40 17.01
N LEU A 153 -15.28 -4.19 17.19
CA LEU A 153 -14.26 -5.23 16.98
C LEU A 153 -14.51 -6.47 17.84
N ALA A 154 -14.91 -6.28 19.10
CA ALA A 154 -15.21 -7.38 20.02
C ALA A 154 -16.37 -8.26 19.55
N GLU A 155 -17.31 -7.74 18.76
CA GLU A 155 -18.44 -8.52 18.23
C GLU A 155 -18.04 -9.43 17.07
N PHE A 156 -17.22 -8.95 16.11
CA PHE A 156 -16.89 -9.72 14.90
C PHE A 156 -15.51 -10.39 14.91
N ALA A 157 -14.60 -9.96 15.79
CA ALA A 157 -13.25 -10.51 15.91
C ALA A 157 -12.77 -10.52 17.38
N PRO A 158 -13.40 -11.32 18.27
CA PRO A 158 -13.15 -11.31 19.71
C PRO A 158 -11.72 -11.72 20.10
N ASP A 159 -11.02 -12.47 19.25
CA ASP A 159 -9.64 -12.89 19.48
C ASP A 159 -8.61 -11.78 19.20
N ILE A 160 -9.05 -10.68 18.57
CA ILE A 160 -8.19 -9.55 18.22
C ILE A 160 -8.27 -8.50 19.33
N ARG A 161 -7.12 -8.16 19.89
CA ARG A 161 -7.02 -7.08 20.87
C ARG A 161 -6.91 -5.74 20.13
N PRO A 162 -7.79 -4.77 20.42
CA PRO A 162 -7.62 -3.42 19.89
C PRO A 162 -6.34 -2.79 20.45
N PRO A 163 -5.71 -1.87 19.70
CA PRO A 163 -4.54 -1.16 20.18
C PRO A 163 -4.89 -0.15 21.28
N ASP A 164 -3.95 0.09 22.19
CA ASP A 164 -4.06 1.07 23.27
C ASP A 164 -3.87 2.48 22.70
N SER A 165 -4.97 3.23 22.59
CA SER A 165 -4.93 4.64 22.18
C SER A 165 -4.37 5.53 23.30
N VAL A 166 -3.22 6.15 23.07
CA VAL A 166 -2.55 7.04 24.04
C VAL A 166 -2.90 8.52 23.87
N ARG A 167 -3.64 8.86 22.82
CA ARG A 167 -4.11 10.22 22.53
C ARG A 167 -5.58 10.36 22.90
N ALA A 168 -5.94 11.46 23.55
CA ALA A 168 -7.32 11.89 23.75
C ALA A 168 -7.53 13.20 22.99
N SER A 169 -8.66 13.34 22.29
CA SER A 169 -9.02 14.61 21.62
C SER A 169 -9.86 15.50 22.53
N GLY A 170 -10.48 14.93 23.57
CA GLY A 170 -11.46 15.64 24.42
C GLY A 170 -12.80 15.87 23.73
N VAL A 171 -12.98 15.37 22.51
CA VAL A 171 -14.24 15.46 21.76
C VAL A 171 -14.85 14.07 21.68
N LEU A 172 -16.02 13.89 22.29
CA LEU A 172 -16.75 12.63 22.24
C LEU A 172 -17.37 12.43 20.86
N PRO A 173 -17.34 11.19 20.33
CA PRO A 173 -18.08 10.86 19.12
C PRO A 173 -19.59 10.88 19.39
N TRP A 174 -20.36 11.39 18.43
CA TRP A 174 -21.81 11.60 18.58
C TRP A 174 -22.60 10.79 17.55
N SER A 175 -23.88 10.58 17.83
CA SER A 175 -24.83 10.00 16.89
C SER A 175 -26.11 10.85 16.79
N ARG A 176 -26.71 10.89 15.60
CA ARG A 176 -27.98 11.58 15.38
C ARG A 176 -28.89 10.71 14.51
N GLN A 177 -30.07 10.42 15.04
CA GLN A 177 -31.14 9.83 14.23
C GLN A 177 -31.73 10.90 13.31
N VAL A 178 -31.87 10.58 12.02
CA VAL A 178 -32.46 11.46 11.02
C VAL A 178 -33.53 10.71 10.22
N SER A 179 -34.51 11.44 9.68
CA SER A 179 -35.40 10.92 8.65
C SER A 179 -34.77 10.98 7.25
N ASP A 180 -35.42 10.36 6.26
CA ASP A 180 -34.96 10.40 4.86
C ASP A 180 -34.88 11.85 4.33
N ASP A 181 -35.85 12.69 4.68
CA ASP A 181 -35.91 14.09 4.23
C ASP A 181 -34.87 14.98 4.93
N GLU A 182 -34.39 14.59 6.11
CA GLU A 182 -33.40 15.34 6.89
C GLU A 182 -31.95 14.95 6.55
N LEU A 183 -31.73 13.77 5.96
CA LEU A 183 -30.40 13.21 5.78
C LEU A 183 -29.47 14.13 4.98
N ALA A 184 -29.94 14.66 3.84
CA ALA A 184 -29.13 15.52 2.98
C ALA A 184 -28.73 16.82 3.71
N ASN A 185 -29.66 17.44 4.44
CA ASN A 185 -29.39 18.64 5.22
C ASN A 185 -28.42 18.33 6.37
N ALA A 186 -28.60 17.20 7.05
CA ALA A 186 -27.74 16.76 8.13
C ALA A 186 -26.29 16.50 7.70
N ILE A 187 -26.08 15.98 6.49
CA ILE A 187 -24.75 15.82 5.89
C ILE A 187 -24.18 17.19 5.53
N GLN A 188 -24.97 18.08 4.92
CA GLN A 188 -24.52 19.42 4.54
C GLN A 188 -24.10 20.25 5.76
N GLU A 189 -24.85 20.19 6.86
CA GLU A 189 -24.49 20.83 8.14
C GLU A 189 -23.09 20.40 8.60
N PHE A 190 -22.80 19.09 8.59
CA PHE A 190 -21.48 18.59 8.97
C PHE A 190 -20.38 19.09 8.02
N VAL A 191 -20.63 19.07 6.71
CA VAL A 191 -19.68 19.53 5.70
C VAL A 191 -19.38 21.03 5.88
N ASP A 192 -20.40 21.86 6.10
CA ASP A 192 -20.26 23.30 6.29
C ASP A 192 -19.53 23.63 7.60
N ASP A 193 -19.83 22.90 8.68
CA ASP A 193 -19.18 23.06 9.98
C ASP A 193 -17.70 22.68 9.96
N GLU A 194 -17.34 21.59 9.26
CA GLU A 194 -15.93 21.17 9.12
C GLU A 194 -15.18 22.02 8.09
N ALA A 195 -15.85 22.59 7.07
CA ALA A 195 -15.23 23.52 6.13
C ALA A 195 -14.75 24.82 6.81
N GLN A 196 -15.29 25.18 7.97
CA GLN A 196 -14.83 26.31 8.78
C GLN A 196 -13.58 25.99 9.63
N ARG A 197 -13.14 24.73 9.65
CA ARG A 197 -12.01 24.24 10.43
C ARG A 197 -10.83 23.93 9.51
N GLU A 198 -9.63 24.01 10.06
CA GLU A 198 -8.46 23.45 9.38
C GLU A 198 -8.50 21.93 9.48
N GLY A 199 -8.19 21.26 8.37
CA GLY A 199 -8.11 19.80 8.30
C GLY A 199 -8.90 19.21 7.14
N THR A 200 -8.94 17.88 7.10
CA THR A 200 -9.72 17.12 6.12
C THR A 200 -10.96 16.51 6.76
N SER A 201 -12.07 16.51 6.03
CA SER A 201 -13.29 15.81 6.42
C SER A 201 -13.76 14.86 5.34
N ALA A 202 -14.42 13.78 5.74
CA ALA A 202 -15.01 12.81 4.82
C ALA A 202 -16.38 12.34 5.31
N VAL A 203 -17.29 12.14 4.36
CA VAL A 203 -18.56 11.47 4.59
C VAL A 203 -18.43 10.05 4.05
N ILE A 204 -18.65 9.04 4.90
CA ILE A 204 -18.52 7.63 4.56
C ILE A 204 -19.87 6.96 4.67
N GLY A 205 -20.32 6.28 3.63
CA GLY A 205 -21.67 5.72 3.59
C GLY A 205 -21.92 4.80 2.40
N PRO A 206 -23.14 4.25 2.28
CA PRO A 206 -23.60 3.55 1.09
C PRO A 206 -23.47 4.41 -0.18
N PRO A 207 -23.28 3.80 -1.37
CA PRO A 207 -22.97 4.52 -2.62
C PRO A 207 -24.13 5.39 -3.13
N ASP A 208 -25.35 5.18 -2.67
CA ASP A 208 -26.53 5.98 -3.00
C ASP A 208 -26.67 7.24 -2.12
N VAL A 209 -25.86 7.38 -1.06
CA VAL A 209 -25.85 8.58 -0.22
C VAL A 209 -25.07 9.70 -0.93
N PRO A 210 -25.69 10.85 -1.22
CA PRO A 210 -25.02 11.94 -1.92
C PRO A 210 -23.78 12.45 -1.17
N GLY A 211 -22.65 12.56 -1.88
CA GLY A 211 -21.39 13.05 -1.33
C GLY A 211 -20.66 12.08 -0.39
N ALA A 212 -21.24 10.91 -0.11
CA ALA A 212 -20.57 9.86 0.65
C ALA A 212 -19.64 9.05 -0.25
N VAL A 213 -18.47 8.71 0.27
CA VAL A 213 -17.59 7.70 -0.31
C VAL A 213 -17.79 6.35 0.37
N PRO A 214 -17.71 5.23 -0.34
CA PRO A 214 -17.80 3.92 0.29
C PRO A 214 -16.59 3.68 1.20
N PRO A 215 -16.74 2.92 2.32
CA PRO A 215 -15.62 2.59 3.22
C PRO A 215 -14.41 1.97 2.50
N SER A 216 -14.66 1.32 1.35
CA SER A 216 -13.64 0.72 0.50
C SER A 216 -12.61 1.70 -0.04
N GLU A 217 -13.02 2.94 -0.28
CA GLU A 217 -12.20 3.99 -0.90
C GLU A 217 -11.44 4.85 0.11
N THR A 218 -11.77 4.74 1.40
CA THR A 218 -11.08 5.47 2.46
C THR A 218 -9.91 4.70 3.06
N LYS A 219 -9.64 3.50 2.55
CA LYS A 219 -8.56 2.64 3.02
C LYS A 219 -7.20 3.29 2.79
N GLY A 220 -6.34 3.24 3.82
CA GLY A 220 -5.03 3.91 3.79
C GLY A 220 -5.09 5.45 3.87
N LEU A 221 -6.30 6.03 3.90
CA LEU A 221 -6.50 7.47 4.09
C LEU A 221 -6.84 7.77 5.55
N GLU A 222 -6.64 9.01 5.96
CA GLU A 222 -6.97 9.51 7.30
C GLU A 222 -7.58 10.91 7.16
N PHE A 223 -8.58 11.19 8.01
CA PHE A 223 -9.29 12.46 8.03
C PHE A 223 -9.33 13.03 9.44
N ASP A 224 -9.31 14.35 9.58
CA ASP A 224 -9.53 14.99 10.87
C ASP A 224 -10.94 14.72 11.38
N ALA A 225 -11.94 14.82 10.51
CA ALA A 225 -13.33 14.53 10.83
C ALA A 225 -13.95 13.50 9.87
N VAL A 226 -14.71 12.56 10.42
CA VAL A 226 -15.47 11.59 9.63
C VAL A 226 -16.92 11.60 10.05
N LEU A 227 -17.81 11.62 9.07
CA LEU A 227 -19.24 11.36 9.26
C LEU A 227 -19.58 10.01 8.66
N VAL A 228 -19.96 9.03 9.48
CA VAL A 228 -20.45 7.73 9.01
C VAL A 228 -21.97 7.78 8.87
N VAL A 229 -22.49 7.43 7.70
CA VAL A 229 -23.91 7.48 7.36
C VAL A 229 -24.46 6.06 7.18
N ASP A 230 -25.58 5.78 7.83
CA ASP A 230 -26.30 4.49 7.80
C ASP A 230 -25.38 3.28 8.10
N PRO A 231 -24.82 3.20 9.32
CA PRO A 231 -23.91 2.12 9.71
C PRO A 231 -24.55 0.72 9.59
N ASP A 232 -25.88 0.62 9.74
CA ASP A 232 -26.63 -0.64 9.55
C ASP A 232 -26.57 -1.13 8.09
N ARG A 233 -26.64 -0.21 7.13
CA ARG A 233 -26.56 -0.52 5.70
C ARG A 233 -25.14 -0.94 5.30
N ILE A 234 -24.12 -0.31 5.88
CA ILE A 234 -22.71 -0.72 5.71
C ILE A 234 -22.52 -2.15 6.27
N LEU A 235 -23.04 -2.42 7.47
CA LEU A 235 -22.98 -3.75 8.08
C LEU A 235 -23.67 -4.83 7.22
N ALA A 236 -24.82 -4.50 6.63
CA ALA A 236 -25.61 -5.41 5.82
C ALA A 236 -25.10 -5.58 4.38
N ALA A 237 -24.15 -4.76 3.91
CA ALA A 237 -23.70 -4.74 2.52
C ALA A 237 -23.02 -6.05 2.06
N GLY A 238 -22.44 -6.81 2.99
CA GLY A 238 -21.84 -8.10 2.67
C GLY A 238 -21.20 -8.83 3.85
N PRO A 239 -20.55 -9.99 3.61
CA PRO A 239 -19.97 -10.83 4.66
C PRO A 239 -18.88 -10.16 5.51
N ARG A 240 -18.37 -9.01 5.05
CA ARG A 240 -17.31 -8.22 5.70
C ARG A 240 -17.78 -6.83 6.12
N GLY A 241 -19.09 -6.57 6.14
CA GLY A 241 -19.64 -5.25 6.49
C GLY A 241 -19.19 -4.72 7.86
N ALA A 242 -18.98 -5.60 8.84
CA ALA A 242 -18.44 -5.22 10.15
C ALA A 242 -16.99 -4.72 10.08
N ALA A 243 -16.16 -5.35 9.25
CA ALA A 243 -14.80 -4.87 9.00
C ALA A 243 -14.80 -3.54 8.24
N GLU A 244 -15.72 -3.34 7.31
CA GLU A 244 -15.88 -2.07 6.58
C GLU A 244 -16.32 -0.94 7.50
N LEU A 245 -17.29 -1.19 8.39
CA LEU A 245 -17.70 -0.23 9.40
C LEU A 245 -16.55 0.08 10.37
N TYR A 246 -15.80 -0.94 10.83
CA TYR A 246 -14.62 -0.72 11.67
C TYR A 246 -13.56 0.15 10.98
N VAL A 247 -13.28 -0.10 9.70
CA VAL A 247 -12.39 0.75 8.90
C VAL A 247 -12.92 2.18 8.84
N ALA A 248 -14.20 2.39 8.52
CA ALA A 248 -14.82 3.71 8.43
C ALA A 248 -14.69 4.51 9.73
N LEU A 249 -15.00 3.89 10.89
CA LEU A 249 -14.93 4.53 12.21
C LEU A 249 -13.49 4.94 12.57
N THR A 250 -12.50 4.15 12.14
CA THR A 250 -11.08 4.35 12.47
C THR A 250 -10.34 5.29 11.51
N ARG A 251 -11.00 5.82 10.47
CA ARG A 251 -10.41 6.84 9.58
C ARG A 251 -10.31 8.22 10.22
N ALA A 252 -11.08 8.47 11.28
CA ALA A 252 -11.10 9.74 11.99
C ALA A 252 -9.92 9.88 12.96
N THR A 253 -9.26 11.03 12.91
CA THR A 253 -8.17 11.38 13.82
C THR A 253 -8.60 12.41 14.87
N GLN A 254 -9.66 13.20 14.67
CA GLN A 254 -10.10 14.18 15.69
C GLN A 254 -11.55 13.98 16.11
N ARG A 255 -12.45 13.87 15.13
CA ARG A 255 -13.90 13.94 15.34
C ARG A 255 -14.61 12.85 14.55
N LEU A 256 -15.62 12.24 15.16
CA LEU A 256 -16.46 11.24 14.53
C LEU A 256 -17.92 11.55 14.82
N GLY A 257 -18.72 11.61 13.76
CA GLY A 257 -20.18 11.69 13.84
C GLY A 257 -20.82 10.48 13.15
N VAL A 258 -22.01 10.09 13.61
CA VAL A 258 -22.79 9.02 12.98
C VAL A 258 -24.21 9.52 12.71
N LEU A 259 -24.64 9.46 11.44
CA LEU A 259 -26.04 9.61 11.07
C LEU A 259 -26.66 8.25 10.82
N HIS A 260 -27.85 8.03 11.38
CA HIS A 260 -28.55 6.78 11.19
C HIS A 260 -30.05 7.02 11.03
N ARG A 261 -30.70 6.25 10.15
CA ARG A 261 -32.15 6.28 9.99
C ARG A 261 -32.83 5.15 10.76
N ALA A 262 -32.23 3.95 10.65
CA ALA A 262 -32.61 2.79 11.43
C ALA A 262 -32.03 2.82 12.85
N ALA A 263 -32.36 1.80 13.65
CA ALA A 263 -31.75 1.63 14.97
C ALA A 263 -30.22 1.45 14.84
N LEU A 264 -29.47 2.09 15.74
CA LEU A 264 -28.02 1.91 15.77
C LEU A 264 -27.66 0.44 16.08
N PRO A 265 -26.59 -0.08 15.44
CA PRO A 265 -25.98 -1.34 15.86
C PRO A 265 -25.62 -1.30 17.35
N THR A 266 -25.76 -2.43 18.05
CA THR A 266 -25.52 -2.51 19.50
C THR A 266 -24.11 -2.03 19.87
N ALA A 267 -23.09 -2.38 19.08
CA ALA A 267 -21.73 -1.87 19.22
C ALA A 267 -21.60 -0.34 19.26
N LEU A 268 -22.52 0.40 18.64
CA LEU A 268 -22.48 1.86 18.54
C LEU A 268 -23.36 2.56 19.60
N SER A 269 -23.97 1.82 20.52
CA SER A 269 -24.86 2.41 21.54
C SER A 269 -24.14 3.32 22.55
N GLY A 270 -22.81 3.32 22.55
CA GLY A 270 -21.99 4.20 23.38
C GLY A 270 -21.81 5.63 22.82
N LEU A 271 -22.33 5.90 21.62
CA LEU A 271 -22.34 7.24 21.05
C LEU A 271 -23.36 8.12 21.80
N THR A 272 -22.98 9.39 22.02
CA THR A 272 -23.85 10.39 22.68
C THR A 272 -24.82 11.03 21.71
#